data_AF-A0AAU4AYS2-F1
#
_entry.id   AF-A0AAU4AYS2-F1
#
_cell.length_a   1.000
_cell.length_b   1.000
_cell.length_c   1.000
_cell.angle_alpha   90.00
_cell.angle_beta   90.00
_cell.angle_gamma   90.00
#
_symmetry.space_group_name_H-M   'P 1'
#
loop_
_entity.id
_entity.type
_entity.pdbx_description
1 polymer ?
#
loop_
_entity_poly.entity_id
_entity_poly.type
_entity_poly.pdbx_seq_one_letter_code
_entity_poly.pdbx_strand_id
1 'polypeptide(L)'
;MIRRHAGGVSKVVILPIYRWAAEGREVWQRAEALGFHAAYTYDHLSWRVPFRDGPWFGAVPTLTAAAAVTERMRLGTLVTSVKPRSPTAG
;
A
#
# COMPACT_ATOMS: atom_id res chain seq x y z
N MET A 1 1.61 -18.68 10.93
CA MET A 1 0.48 -18.95 11.87
C MET A 1 -0.42 -17.73 11.88
N ILE A 2 -1.60 -17.78 11.26
CA ILE A 2 -2.57 -16.67 11.28
C ILE A 2 -3.70 -17.07 12.22
N ARG A 3 -3.80 -16.43 13.39
CA ARG A 3 -4.97 -16.53 14.27
C ARG A 3 -6.08 -15.65 13.67
N ARG A 4 -7.21 -16.24 13.28
CA ARG A 4 -8.44 -15.51 13.00
C ARG A 4 -9.11 -15.16 14.33
N HIS A 5 -9.27 -13.87 14.62
CA HIS A 5 -10.25 -13.40 15.59
C HIS A 5 -11.58 -13.13 14.86
N ALA A 6 -12.62 -13.87 15.22
CA ALA A 6 -13.98 -13.58 14.81
C ALA A 6 -14.42 -12.23 15.41
N GLY A 7 -14.90 -11.31 14.57
CA GLY A 7 -15.52 -10.04 14.96
C GLY A 7 -14.69 -8.75 14.79
N GLY A 8 -13.42 -8.84 14.36
CA GLY A 8 -12.55 -7.67 14.20
C GLY A 8 -12.56 -7.07 12.79
N VAL A 9 -12.59 -5.74 12.71
CA VAL A 9 -12.32 -4.98 11.47
C VAL A 9 -10.91 -5.33 10.97
N SER A 10 -10.79 -6.07 9.87
CA SER A 10 -9.51 -6.52 9.32
C SER A 10 -8.81 -5.40 8.54
N LYS A 11 -7.49 -5.33 8.67
CA LYS A 11 -6.63 -4.35 8.00
C LYS A 11 -5.41 -5.04 7.39
N VAL A 12 -4.87 -4.48 6.32
CA VAL A 12 -3.67 -5.01 5.65
C VAL A 12 -2.67 -3.90 5.32
N VAL A 13 -1.38 -4.26 5.30
CA VAL A 13 -0.33 -3.39 4.75
C VAL A 13 0.15 -4.01 3.44
N ILE A 14 0.11 -3.22 2.37
CA ILE A 14 0.63 -3.59 1.05
C ILE A 14 1.89 -2.77 0.82
N LEU A 15 3.02 -3.45 0.65
CA LEU A 15 4.30 -2.78 0.41
C LEU A 15 4.31 -2.13 -0.99
N PRO A 16 4.88 -0.92 -1.15
CA PRO A 16 4.93 -0.24 -2.44
C PRO A 16 6.08 -0.77 -3.30
N ILE A 17 6.18 -2.09 -3.44
CA ILE A 17 7.26 -2.77 -4.18
C ILE A 17 6.78 -3.28 -5.54
N TYR A 18 5.46 -3.34 -5.75
CA TYR A 18 4.87 -3.87 -6.97
C TYR A 18 4.73 -2.79 -8.03
N ARG A 19 5.28 -3.04 -9.23
CA ARG A 19 4.99 -2.20 -10.40
C ARG A 19 3.49 -2.25 -10.68
N TRP A 20 2.88 -1.09 -10.89
CA TRP A 20 1.43 -0.97 -11.02
C TRP A 20 0.84 -1.85 -12.12
N ALA A 21 1.42 -1.78 -13.32
CA ALA A 21 0.96 -2.50 -14.50
C ALA A 21 1.22 -4.02 -14.46
N ALA A 22 2.19 -4.46 -13.66
CA ALA A 22 2.54 -5.88 -13.58
C ALA A 22 1.70 -6.59 -12.51
N GLU A 23 1.65 -6.03 -11.30
CA GLU A 23 1.07 -6.74 -10.14
C GLU A 23 0.33 -5.83 -9.17
N GLY A 24 0.72 -4.54 -9.10
CA GLY A 24 0.19 -3.62 -8.10
C GLY A 24 -1.34 -3.54 -8.10
N ARG A 25 -1.94 -3.34 -9.28
CA ARG A 25 -3.40 -3.27 -9.42
C ARG A 25 -4.12 -4.47 -8.80
N GLU A 26 -3.71 -5.68 -9.16
CA GLU A 26 -4.36 -6.91 -8.73
C GLU A 26 -4.26 -7.11 -7.21
N VAL A 27 -3.12 -6.77 -6.62
CA VAL A 27 -2.91 -6.88 -5.17
C VAL A 27 -3.90 -6.00 -4.40
N TRP A 28 -4.11 -4.75 -4.83
CA TRP A 28 -5.05 -3.84 -4.18
C TRP A 28 -6.51 -4.26 -4.37
N GLN A 29 -6.90 -4.67 -5.58
CA GLN A 29 -8.26 -5.18 -5.84
C GLN A 29 -8.55 -6.46 -5.04
N ARG A 30 -7.56 -7.35 -4.92
CA ARG A 30 -7.70 -8.60 -4.16
C ARG A 30 -7.83 -8.33 -2.66
N ALA A 31 -7.15 -7.31 -2.12
CA ALA A 31 -7.33 -6.93 -0.73
C ALA A 31 -8.78 -6.50 -0.43
N GLU A 32 -9.40 -5.70 -1.31
CA GLU A 32 -10.81 -5.35 -1.18
C GLU A 32 -11.73 -6.57 -1.35
N ALA A 33 -11.47 -7.41 -2.35
CA ALA A 33 -12.26 -8.63 -2.59
C ALA A 33 -12.20 -9.64 -1.42
N LEU A 34 -11.09 -9.66 -0.67
CA LEU A 34 -10.93 -10.46 0.54
C LEU A 34 -11.64 -9.86 1.76
N GLY A 35 -12.24 -8.67 1.63
CA GLY A 35 -13.02 -8.02 2.68
C GLY A 35 -12.20 -7.28 3.72
N PHE A 36 -10.97 -6.85 3.39
CA PHE A 36 -10.24 -5.93 4.27
C PHE A 36 -10.97 -4.59 4.36
N HIS A 37 -11.14 -4.09 5.58
CA HIS A 37 -11.81 -2.82 5.81
C HIS A 37 -10.92 -1.62 5.49
N ALA A 38 -9.62 -1.76 5.71
CA ALA A 38 -8.63 -0.74 5.36
C ALA A 38 -7.32 -1.38 4.88
N ALA A 39 -6.68 -0.70 3.93
CA ALA A 39 -5.35 -1.02 3.45
C ALA A 39 -4.42 0.18 3.57
N TYR A 40 -3.17 -0.10 3.91
CA TYR A 40 -2.14 0.92 4.11
C TYR A 40 -0.88 0.62 3.30
N THR A 41 -0.12 1.65 2.96
CA THR A 41 1.24 1.52 2.42
C THR A 41 2.24 2.36 3.23
N TYR A 42 3.53 2.03 3.14
CA TYR A 42 4.58 2.80 3.79
C TYR A 42 4.95 4.04 2.97
N ASP A 43 5.14 5.18 3.64
CA ASP A 43 5.60 6.44 3.03
C ASP A 43 7.11 6.66 3.18
N HIS A 44 7.88 5.59 3.26
CA HIS A 44 9.33 5.65 3.29
C HIS A 44 9.90 5.84 1.87
N LEU A 45 11.16 6.23 1.75
CA LEU A 45 11.87 6.27 0.46
C LEU A 45 12.46 4.90 0.07
N SER A 46 12.65 4.03 1.07
CA SER A 46 13.06 2.64 0.93
C SER A 46 12.85 1.91 2.26
N TRP A 47 13.01 0.59 2.27
CA TRP A 47 13.04 -0.23 3.48
C TRP A 47 14.32 -1.08 3.53
N ARG A 48 14.56 -1.70 4.68
CA ARG A 48 15.74 -2.55 4.91
C ARG A 48 15.79 -3.72 3.92
N VAL A 49 16.93 -4.40 3.88
CA VAL A 49 17.12 -5.67 3.18
C VAL A 49 15.94 -6.61 3.48
N PRO A 50 15.33 -7.24 2.45
CA PRO A 50 15.79 -7.32 1.06
C PRO A 50 15.32 -6.19 0.12
N PHE A 51 14.51 -5.23 0.58
CA PHE A 51 13.86 -4.25 -0.31
C PHE A 51 14.71 -3.03 -0.64
N ARG A 52 15.89 -2.90 -0.02
CA ARG A 52 16.78 -1.75 -0.18
C ARG A 52 17.16 -1.49 -1.64
N ASP A 53 17.44 -2.56 -2.37
CA ASP A 53 17.97 -2.51 -3.74
C ASP A 53 16.88 -2.75 -4.78
N GLY A 54 15.62 -2.86 -4.33
CA GLY A 54 14.45 -3.09 -5.16
C GLY A 54 13.61 -1.84 -5.39
N PRO A 55 12.54 -1.94 -6.21
CA PRO A 55 11.60 -0.85 -6.40
C PRO A 55 10.91 -0.46 -5.09
N TRP A 56 10.79 0.84 -4.86
CA TRP A 56 10.01 1.41 -3.77
C TRP A 56 9.25 2.64 -4.26
N PHE A 57 7.95 2.46 -4.52
CA PHE A 57 7.10 3.50 -5.08
C PHE A 57 6.60 4.48 -4.01
N GLY A 58 6.39 5.74 -4.40
CA GLY A 58 5.87 6.75 -3.48
C GLY A 58 4.47 6.39 -2.97
N ALA A 59 4.19 6.66 -1.69
CA ALA A 59 2.90 6.32 -1.10
C ALA A 59 1.73 7.07 -1.76
N VAL A 60 1.85 8.37 -2.03
CA VAL A 60 0.78 9.14 -2.68
C VAL A 60 0.40 8.58 -4.05
N PRO A 61 1.30 8.41 -5.03
CA PRO A 61 0.91 7.84 -6.32
C PRO A 61 0.38 6.40 -6.19
N THR A 62 0.90 5.61 -5.25
CA THR A 62 0.40 4.26 -4.97
C THR A 62 -1.05 4.30 -4.46
N LEU A 63 -1.34 5.17 -3.48
CA LEU A 63 -2.68 5.30 -2.90
C LEU A 63 -3.67 5.94 -3.87
N THR A 64 -3.23 6.89 -4.70
CA THR A 64 -4.05 7.45 -5.79
C THR A 64 -4.44 6.38 -6.79
N ALA A 65 -3.48 5.53 -7.21
CA ALA A 65 -3.76 4.43 -8.12
C ALA A 65 -4.68 3.37 -7.49
N ALA A 66 -4.47 3.05 -6.21
CA ALA A 66 -5.35 2.15 -5.44
C ALA A 66 -6.78 2.69 -5.35
N ALA A 67 -6.95 3.98 -5.05
CA ALA A 67 -8.25 4.64 -4.99
C ALA A 67 -9.02 4.57 -6.30
N ALA A 68 -8.32 4.53 -7.45
CA ALA A 68 -8.94 4.42 -8.76
C ALA A 68 -9.48 3.01 -9.08
N VAL A 69 -9.12 1.98 -8.30
CA VAL A 69 -9.49 0.57 -8.58
C VAL A 69 -10.20 -0.13 -7.42
N THR A 70 -10.46 0.58 -6.32
CA THR A 70 -11.19 0.09 -5.14
C THR A 70 -12.32 1.05 -4.79
N GLU A 71 -13.42 0.55 -4.22
CA GLU A 71 -14.63 1.35 -4.02
C GLU A 71 -14.95 1.69 -2.56
N ARG A 72 -14.66 0.79 -1.63
CA ARG A 72 -15.15 0.84 -0.23
C ARG A 72 -14.04 0.71 0.81
N MET A 73 -12.93 0.08 0.45
CA MET A 73 -11.80 -0.10 1.35
C MET A 73 -11.15 1.25 1.69
N ARG A 74 -10.94 1.55 2.97
CA ARG A 74 -10.26 2.79 3.38
C ARG A 74 -8.78 2.70 3.07
N LEU A 75 -8.21 3.76 2.51
CA LEU A 75 -6.81 3.81 2.08
C LEU A 75 -6.01 4.81 2.93
N GLY A 76 -4.75 4.50 3.23
CA GLY A 76 -3.90 5.42 3.96
C GLY A 76 -2.43 5.03 4.03
N THR A 77 -1.64 5.83 4.74
CA THR A 77 -0.25 5.55 5.05
C THR A 77 -0.13 4.92 6.44
N LEU A 78 0.82 4.01 6.63
CA LEU A 78 1.17 3.48 7.95
C LEU A 78 2.66 3.18 7.97
N VAL A 79 3.53 4.00 8.56
CA VAL A 79 3.35 5.34 9.15
C VAL A 79 3.59 6.41 8.08
N THR A 80 2.88 7.54 8.17
CA THR A 80 3.20 8.75 7.40
C THR A 80 4.62 9.22 7.74
N SER A 81 5.49 9.38 6.75
CA SER A 81 6.80 9.98 7.01
C SER A 81 6.66 11.49 6.99
N VAL A 82 7.16 12.19 8.03
CA VAL A 82 7.18 13.67 8.09
C VAL A 82 8.34 14.25 7.25
N LYS A 83 8.88 13.50 6.27
CA LYS A 83 9.95 14.01 5.40
C LYS A 83 9.33 14.77 4.23
N PRO A 84 9.79 16.00 3.93
CA PRO A 84 9.38 16.71 2.72
C PRO A 84 9.69 15.84 1.50
N ARG A 85 8.68 15.59 0.66
CA ARG A 85 8.91 14.97 -0.64
C ARG A 85 9.31 16.08 -1.61
N SER A 86 10.54 16.00 -2.12
CA SER A 86 10.98 16.85 -3.22
C SER A 86 10.01 16.67 -4.40
N PRO A 87 9.68 17.73 -5.16
CA PRO A 87 8.86 17.59 -6.35
C PRO A 87 9.57 16.66 -7.34
N THR A 88 8.87 15.67 -7.88
CA THR A 88 9.35 14.96 -9.08
C THR A 88 9.21 15.93 -10.25
N ALA A 89 10.36 16.32 -10.82
CA ALA A 89 10.43 17.13 -12.02
C ALA A 89 9.63 16.49 -13.16
N GLY A 90 8.81 17.30 -13.83
CA GLY A 90 8.26 17.00 -15.15
C GLY A 90 9.25 17.35 -16.25
#